data_AF-U5N905-F1
#
_entry.id   AF-U5N905-F1
#
_cell.length_a   1.000
_cell.length_b   1.000
_cell.length_c   1.000
_cell.angle_alpha   90.00
_cell.angle_beta   90.00
_cell.angle_gamma   90.00
#
_symmetry.space_group_name_H-M   'P 1'
#
loop_
_entity.id
_entity.type
_entity.pdbx_description
1 polymer ?
#
loop_
_entity_poly.entity_id
_entity_poly.type
_entity_poly.pdbx_seq_one_letter_code
_entity_poly.pdbx_strand_id
1 'polypeptide(L)'
;MHAHTGQPCDSKFGRYLRTGALVKSKVAPMSECAFLGFTIQGKKVRWTDKALADFKHRIKKLTARNWGVSMEYRLKKLGQYLRGWTAYFGIS
;
A
#
# COMPACT_ATOMS: atom_id res chain seq x y z
N MET A 1 -31.46 45.80 -23.04
CA MET A 1 -30.26 45.06 -23.47
C MET A 1 -29.93 44.08 -22.34
N HIS A 2 -30.33 42.81 -22.49
CA HIS A 2 -30.22 41.79 -21.45
C HIS A 2 -28.86 41.10 -21.55
N ALA A 3 -28.01 41.26 -20.52
CA ALA A 3 -26.77 40.49 -20.41
C ALA A 3 -27.10 39.13 -19.77
N HIS A 4 -26.98 38.06 -20.55
CA HIS A 4 -27.12 36.69 -20.09
C HIS A 4 -25.98 36.35 -19.12
N THR A 5 -26.30 36.21 -17.85
CA THR A 5 -25.46 35.56 -16.85
C THR A 5 -25.20 34.11 -17.28
N GLY A 6 -23.95 33.83 -17.69
CA GLY A 6 -23.47 32.49 -17.98
C GLY A 6 -23.54 31.61 -16.73
N GLN A 7 -24.43 30.63 -16.78
CA GLN A 7 -24.60 29.58 -15.79
C GLN A 7 -23.31 28.74 -15.70
N PRO A 8 -22.72 28.51 -14.51
CA PRO A 8 -21.58 27.60 -14.41
C PRO A 8 -22.07 26.18 -14.66
N CYS A 9 -21.50 25.52 -15.67
CA CYS A 9 -21.75 24.12 -15.96
C CYS A 9 -21.22 23.25 -14.81
N ASP A 10 -22.10 22.85 -13.88
CA ASP A 10 -21.85 21.83 -12.85
C ASP A 10 -21.65 20.47 -13.53
N SER A 11 -20.45 20.28 -14.05
CA SER A 11 -19.96 19.00 -14.54
C SER A 11 -19.46 18.19 -13.34
N LYS A 12 -20.38 17.44 -12.73
CA LYS A 12 -20.12 16.46 -11.65
C LYS A 12 -19.00 15.43 -11.99
N PHE A 13 -18.60 15.33 -13.25
CA PHE A 13 -17.47 14.53 -13.72
C PHE A 13 -16.07 15.07 -13.35
N GLY A 14 -15.90 16.39 -13.15
CA GLY A 14 -14.60 16.99 -12.85
C GLY A 14 -14.05 16.70 -11.44
N ARG A 15 -14.90 16.18 -10.54
CA ARG A 15 -14.54 15.89 -9.14
C ARG A 15 -13.96 14.49 -8.93
N TYR A 16 -14.23 13.54 -9.81
CA TYR A 16 -13.83 12.14 -9.60
C TYR A 16 -12.35 11.87 -9.96
N LEU A 17 -11.78 12.63 -10.90
CA LEU A 17 -10.39 12.44 -11.35
C LEU A 17 -9.36 13.27 -10.58
N ARG A 18 -9.80 14.29 -9.81
CA ARG A 18 -8.90 15.21 -9.11
C ARG A 18 -8.48 14.74 -7.71
N THR A 19 -9.30 13.93 -7.05
CA THR A 19 -9.07 13.47 -5.66
C THR A 19 -8.24 12.18 -5.54
N GLY A 20 -7.99 11.45 -6.62
CA GLY A 20 -7.19 10.23 -6.57
C GLY A 20 -5.70 10.45 -6.85
N ALA A 21 -5.39 11.21 -7.90
CA ALA A 21 -4.01 11.38 -8.38
C ALA A 21 -3.23 12.41 -7.58
N LEU A 22 -3.84 13.54 -7.21
CA LEU A 22 -3.14 14.64 -6.50
C LEU A 22 -2.75 14.28 -5.06
N VAL A 23 -3.39 13.30 -4.44
CA VAL A 23 -3.12 12.89 -3.05
C VAL A 23 -2.02 11.83 -2.97
N LYS A 24 -1.87 11.02 -4.03
CA LYS A 24 -0.83 9.98 -4.14
C LYS A 24 0.45 10.52 -4.79
N SER A 25 0.31 11.47 -5.71
CA SER A 25 1.43 12.12 -6.37
C SER A 25 1.96 13.25 -5.49
N LYS A 26 3.21 13.15 -5.06
CA LYS A 26 3.91 14.20 -4.32
C LYS A 26 5.35 14.29 -4.80
N VAL A 27 5.92 15.49 -4.82
CA VAL A 27 7.36 15.70 -4.95
C VAL A 27 7.91 15.80 -3.53
N ALA A 28 8.63 14.77 -3.10
CA ALA A 28 9.21 14.69 -1.76
C ALA A 28 10.58 13.98 -1.83
N PRO A 29 11.43 14.13 -0.80
CA PRO A 29 12.70 13.42 -0.72
C PRO A 29 12.52 11.90 -0.89
N MET A 30 13.50 11.24 -1.49
CA MET A 30 13.41 9.80 -1.82
C MET A 30 13.17 8.90 -0.59
N SER A 31 13.57 9.37 0.59
CA SER A 31 13.33 8.73 1.89
C SER A 31 11.87 8.72 2.33
N GLU A 32 11.06 9.65 1.82
CA GLU A 32 9.63 9.81 2.17
C GLU A 32 8.69 9.26 1.08
N CYS A 33 9.27 8.86 -0.05
CA CYS A 33 8.55 8.30 -1.18
C CYS A 33 8.57 6.77 -1.11
N ALA A 34 7.39 6.18 -1.01
CA ALA A 34 7.21 4.74 -1.06
C ALA A 34 6.94 4.29 -2.50
N PHE A 35 7.74 3.36 -3.01
CA PHE A 35 7.52 2.72 -4.31
C PHE A 35 7.49 1.21 -4.14
N LEU A 36 6.38 0.57 -4.56
CA LEU A 36 6.15 -0.87 -4.44
C LEU A 36 6.40 -1.46 -3.03
N GLY A 37 6.20 -0.64 -1.98
CA GLY A 37 6.42 -1.05 -0.59
C GLY A 37 7.87 -0.88 -0.11
N PHE A 38 8.75 -0.31 -0.93
CA PHE A 38 10.12 0.07 -0.59
C PHE A 38 10.25 1.59 -0.43
N THR A 39 11.25 1.98 0.35
CA THR A 39 11.69 3.36 0.61
C THR A 39 13.20 3.38 0.48
N ILE A 40 13.77 4.42 -0.13
CA ILE A 40 15.22 4.51 -0.34
C ILE A 40 15.76 5.52 0.66
N GLN A 41 16.45 5.00 1.68
CA GLN A 41 17.09 5.83 2.70
C GLN A 41 18.59 5.93 2.38
N GLY A 42 18.98 7.06 1.78
CA GLY A 42 20.33 7.26 1.28
C GLY A 42 20.66 6.30 0.13
N LYS A 43 21.58 5.36 0.36
CA LYS A 43 22.00 4.32 -0.60
C LYS A 43 21.41 2.93 -0.32
N LYS A 44 20.50 2.80 0.66
CA LYS A 44 19.94 1.51 1.07
C LYS A 44 18.44 1.45 0.76
N VAL A 45 18.00 0.33 0.21
CA VAL A 45 16.59 0.03 0.01
C VAL A 45 16.05 -0.52 1.33
N ARG A 46 14.91 -0.02 1.79
CA ARG A 46 14.27 -0.46 3.04
C ARG A 46 12.79 -0.72 2.77
N TRP A 47 12.20 -1.70 3.42
CA TRP A 47 10.74 -1.83 3.42
C TRP A 47 10.09 -0.60 4.09
N THR A 48 8.91 -0.25 3.61
CA THR A 48 8.08 0.81 4.21
C THR A 48 7.44 0.32 5.51
N ASP A 49 7.12 1.25 6.42
CA ASP A 49 6.42 0.91 7.66
C ASP A 49 5.07 0.23 7.40
N LYS A 50 4.40 0.62 6.30
CA LYS A 50 3.17 -0.01 5.83
C LYS A 50 3.39 -1.49 5.48
N ALA A 51 4.41 -1.80 4.67
CA ALA A 51 4.74 -3.18 4.33
C ALA A 51 5.06 -4.02 5.57
N LEU A 52 5.78 -3.46 6.54
CA LEU A 52 6.07 -4.12 7.81
C LEU A 52 4.80 -4.35 8.66
N ALA A 53 3.88 -3.39 8.70
CA ALA A 53 2.61 -3.52 9.40
C ALA A 53 1.74 -4.62 8.77
N ASP A 54 1.64 -4.65 7.44
CA ASP A 54 0.90 -5.67 6.70
C ASP A 54 1.49 -7.07 6.93
N PHE A 55 2.82 -7.18 6.97
CA PHE A 55 3.53 -8.41 7.31
C PHE A 55 3.16 -8.93 8.71
N LYS A 56 3.28 -8.07 9.73
CA LYS A 56 2.91 -8.42 11.12
C LYS A 56 1.45 -8.84 11.22
N HIS A 57 0.55 -8.13 10.53
CA HIS A 57 -0.87 -8.46 10.49
C HIS A 57 -1.12 -9.84 9.87
N ARG A 58 -0.45 -10.14 8.76
CA ARG A 58 -0.59 -11.43 8.07
C ARG A 58 -0.05 -12.58 8.89
N ILE A 59 1.11 -12.43 9.53
CA ILE A 59 1.64 -13.42 10.47
C ILE A 59 0.66 -13.67 11.61
N LYS A 60 0.14 -12.61 12.23
CA LYS A 60 -0.83 -12.73 13.33
C LYS A 60 -2.09 -13.49 12.91
N LYS A 61 -2.57 -13.29 11.68
CA LYS A 61 -3.69 -14.06 11.12
C LYS A 61 -3.33 -15.54 10.91
N LEU A 62 -2.15 -15.82 10.36
CA LEU A 62 -1.70 -17.19 10.10
C LEU A 62 -1.42 -17.97 11.40
N THR A 63 -1.01 -17.29 12.47
CA THR A 63 -0.74 -17.89 13.78
C THR A 63 -1.94 -17.84 14.73
N ALA A 64 -3.06 -17.23 14.32
CA ALA A 64 -4.25 -17.12 15.15
C ALA A 64 -4.83 -18.50 15.51
N ARG A 65 -5.16 -18.69 16.79
CA ARG A 65 -5.65 -19.97 17.33
C ARG A 65 -7.11 -20.26 16.99
N ASN A 66 -7.87 -19.27 16.53
CA ASN A 66 -9.33 -19.36 16.34
C ASN A 66 -9.75 -19.87 14.94
N TRP A 67 -8.81 -20.27 14.08
CA TRP A 67 -9.11 -20.70 12.71
C TRP A 67 -9.51 -22.19 12.59
N GLY A 68 -9.24 -23.02 13.61
CA GLY A 68 -9.66 -24.43 13.60
C GLY A 68 -8.92 -25.33 12.59
N VAL A 69 -7.75 -24.92 12.08
CA VAL A 69 -6.91 -25.72 11.17
C VAL A 69 -5.83 -26.51 11.91
N SER A 70 -5.37 -27.63 11.35
CA SER A 70 -4.28 -28.44 11.94
C SER A 70 -2.98 -27.64 12.09
N MET A 71 -2.17 -27.99 13.09
CA MET A 71 -0.90 -27.28 13.35
C MET A 71 0.06 -27.40 12.16
N GLU A 72 0.15 -28.58 11.55
CA GLU A 72 0.98 -28.83 10.37
C GLU A 72 0.61 -27.91 9.20
N TYR A 73 -0.69 -27.76 8.94
CA TYR A 73 -1.18 -26.84 7.90
C TYR A 73 -0.80 -25.39 8.19
N ARG A 74 -0.87 -24.95 9.46
CA ARG A 74 -0.46 -23.58 9.86
C ARG A 74 1.01 -23.34 9.56
N LEU A 75 1.88 -24.27 9.98
CA LEU A 75 3.32 -24.16 9.76
C LEU A 75 3.66 -24.15 8.26
N LYS A 76 2.99 -25.01 7.47
CA LYS A 76 3.15 -25.02 6.01
C LYS A 76 2.76 -23.68 5.38
N LYS A 77 1.61 -23.10 5.77
CA LYS A 77 1.15 -21.80 5.26
C LYS A 77 2.04 -20.63 5.69
N LEU A 78 2.48 -20.64 6.94
CA LEU A 78 3.43 -19.66 7.45
C LEU A 78 4.76 -19.74 6.67
N GLY A 79 5.31 -20.93 6.47
CA GLY A 79 6.54 -21.12 5.70
C GLY A 79 6.40 -20.77 4.21
N GLN A 80 5.24 -20.98 3.59
CA GLN A 80 4.95 -20.49 2.23
C GLN A 80 4.95 -18.95 2.17
N TYR A 81 4.28 -18.30 3.13
CA TYR A 81 4.22 -16.85 3.19
C TYR A 81 5.59 -16.22 3.44
N LEU A 82 6.35 -16.74 4.41
CA LEU A 82 7.69 -16.25 4.73
C LEU A 82 8.62 -16.35 3.52
N ARG A 83 8.64 -17.50 2.82
CA ARG A 83 9.46 -17.66 1.61
C ARG A 83 9.12 -16.67 0.50
N GLY A 84 7.82 -16.44 0.25
CA GLY A 84 7.39 -15.45 -0.73
C GLY A 84 7.78 -14.03 -0.33
N TRP A 85 7.63 -13.70 0.95
CA TRP A 85 8.02 -12.39 1.48
C TRP A 85 9.53 -12.16 1.40
N THR A 86 10.35 -13.13 1.81
CA THR A 86 11.80 -13.03 1.71
C THR A 86 12.30 -13.01 0.26
N ALA A 87 11.63 -13.70 -0.67
CA ALA A 87 11.97 -13.64 -2.08
C ALA A 87 11.73 -12.25 -2.68
N TYR A 88 10.63 -11.58 -2.28
CA TYR A 88 10.28 -10.25 -2.78
C TYR A 88 11.12 -9.13 -2.12
N PHE A 89 11.34 -9.20 -0.81
CA PHE A 89 12.08 -8.19 -0.04
C PHE A 89 13.56 -8.52 0.16
N GLY A 90 14.06 -9.66 -0.29
CA GLY A 90 15.44 -10.11 -0.03
C GLY A 90 16.54 -9.30 -0.73
N ILE A 91 16.18 -8.46 -1.69
CA ILE A 91 17.11 -7.61 -2.45
C ILE A 91 17.27 -6.22 -1.78
N SER A 92 16.49 -5.92 -0.72
CA SER A 92 16.49 -4.59 -0.07
C SER A 92 17.64 -4.37 0.90
#